data_AF-A0A0S6Z0C7-F1
#
_entry.id   AF-A0A0S6Z0C7-F1
#
_cell.length_a   1.000
_cell.length_b   1.000
_cell.length_c   1.000
_cell.angle_alpha   90.00
_cell.angle_beta   90.00
_cell.angle_gamma   90.00
#
_symmetry.space_group_name_H-M   'P 1'
#
loop_
_entity.id
_entity.type
_entity.pdbx_description
1 polymer ?
#
loop_
_entity_poly.entity_id
_entity_poly.type
_entity_poly.pdbx_seq_one_letter_code
_entity_poly.pdbx_strand_id
1 'polypeptide(L)'
;MLELQIRHDRLWWAGEAGNWNLAYFMVGELGEALRGIEQSNGDAAELQPQKLSEVMPSLMNPAVARVQDALARQDEAAFARAYDELSAACTACHELAGNPMLVIQRPRTPMLDNLRYAPPAKK
;
A
#
# COMPACT_ATOMS: atom_id res chain seq x y z
N MET A 1 7.74 -8.23 3.50
CA MET A 1 6.28 -8.49 3.47
C MET A 1 5.54 -8.00 4.72
N LEU A 2 5.93 -8.38 5.95
CA LEU A 2 5.25 -7.90 7.18
C LEU A 2 5.17 -6.37 7.29
N GLU A 3 6.27 -5.68 7.00
CA GLU A 3 6.32 -4.22 7.00
C GLU A 3 5.30 -3.58 6.04
N LEU A 4 5.10 -4.17 4.86
CA LEU A 4 4.10 -3.67 3.90
C LEU A 4 2.69 -3.77 4.47
N GLN A 5 2.36 -4.88 5.15
CA GLN A 5 1.04 -5.03 5.79
C GLN A 5 0.83 -3.99 6.91
N ILE A 6 1.87 -3.71 7.72
CA ILE A 6 1.81 -2.64 8.74
C ILE A 6 1.53 -1.28 8.09
N ARG A 7 2.27 -0.93 7.04
CA ARG A 7 2.12 0.36 6.36
C ARG A 7 0.78 0.49 5.63
N HIS A 8 0.33 -0.59 4.99
CA HIS A 8 -0.97 -0.67 4.31
C HIS A 8 -2.15 -0.57 5.29
N ASP A 9 -2.07 -1.20 6.48
CA ASP A 9 -3.06 -1.05 7.54
C ASP A 9 -3.10 0.39 8.07
N ARG A 10 -1.94 0.94 8.42
CA ARG A 10 -1.84 2.31 8.93
C ARG A 10 -2.27 3.37 7.93
N LEU A 11 -2.04 3.14 6.64
CA LEU A 11 -2.54 3.98 5.55
C LEU A 11 -4.07 4.08 5.58
N TRP A 12 -4.77 2.93 5.67
CA TRP A 12 -6.25 2.91 5.74
C TRP A 12 -6.76 3.73 6.91
N TRP A 13 -6.30 3.40 8.11
CA TRP A 13 -6.80 4.03 9.33
C TRP A 13 -6.44 5.52 9.41
N ALA A 14 -5.29 5.93 8.87
CA ALA A 14 -4.96 7.35 8.77
C ALA A 14 -5.90 8.10 7.80
N GLY A 15 -6.23 7.50 6.66
CA GLY A 15 -7.18 8.08 5.70
C GLY A 15 -8.60 8.15 6.25
N GLU A 16 -9.10 7.07 6.84
CA GLU A 16 -10.42 7.01 7.49
C GLU A 16 -10.54 8.03 8.64
N ALA A 17 -9.46 8.29 9.36
CA ALA A 17 -9.44 9.30 10.42
C ALA A 17 -9.29 10.74 9.91
N GLY A 18 -9.23 10.96 8.59
CA GLY A 18 -9.00 12.27 7.98
C GLY A 18 -7.61 12.85 8.27
N ASN A 19 -6.65 12.02 8.69
CA ASN A 19 -5.27 12.44 8.93
C ASN A 19 -4.44 12.32 7.65
N TRP A 20 -4.71 13.23 6.72
CA TRP A 20 -4.13 13.23 5.37
C TRP A 20 -2.60 13.25 5.38
N ASN A 21 -1.99 13.95 6.33
CA ASN A 21 -0.52 13.98 6.46
C ASN A 21 0.05 12.61 6.83
N LEU A 22 -0.57 11.92 7.80
CA LEU A 22 -0.15 10.57 8.19
C LEU A 22 -0.41 9.58 7.05
N ALA A 23 -1.56 9.67 6.38
CA ALA A 23 -1.88 8.81 5.25
C ALA A 23 -0.89 9.01 4.10
N TYR A 24 -0.56 10.25 3.75
CA TYR A 24 0.41 10.57 2.70
C TYR A 24 1.82 10.05 3.05
N PHE A 25 2.22 10.19 4.32
CA PHE A 25 3.46 9.62 4.82
C PHE A 25 3.46 8.08 4.72
N MET A 26 2.38 7.40 5.15
CA MET A 26 2.29 5.94 5.08
C MET A 26 2.32 5.39 3.66
N VAL A 27 1.64 6.02 2.69
CA VAL A 27 1.70 5.57 1.29
C VAL A 27 3.08 5.83 0.66
N GLY A 28 3.75 6.93 1.03
CA GLY A 28 5.12 7.22 0.59
C GLY A 28 6.09 6.13 1.05
N GLU A 29 6.06 5.81 2.33
CA GLU A 29 6.90 4.76 2.90
C GLU A 29 6.57 3.36 2.36
N LEU A 30 5.29 3.07 2.10
CA LEU A 30 4.88 1.83 1.47
C LEU A 30 5.50 1.73 0.06
N GLY A 31 5.45 2.82 -0.72
CA GLY A 31 6.08 2.90 -2.03
C GLY A 31 7.60 2.73 -1.99
N GLU A 32 8.27 3.29 -0.98
CA GLU A 32 9.71 3.09 -0.76
C GLU A 32 10.05 1.63 -0.45
N ALA A 33 9.30 1.00 0.44
CA ALA A 33 9.50 -0.41 0.79
C ALA A 33 9.28 -1.34 -0.42
N LEU A 34 8.30 -1.03 -1.29
CA LEU A 34 8.08 -1.76 -2.54
C LEU A 34 9.28 -1.63 -3.50
N ARG A 35 9.82 -0.42 -3.70
CA ARG A 35 11.03 -0.21 -4.50
C ARG A 35 12.24 -0.92 -3.90
N GLY A 36 12.37 -0.96 -2.57
CA GLY A 36 13.45 -1.71 -1.92
C GLY A 36 13.38 -3.21 -2.19
N ILE A 37 12.18 -3.78 -2.24
CA ILE A 37 11.95 -5.19 -2.61
C ILE A 37 12.36 -5.43 -4.07
N GLU A 38 11.90 -4.57 -4.98
CA GLU A 38 12.27 -4.61 -6.39
C GLU A 38 13.80 -4.57 -6.58
N GLN A 39 14.47 -3.60 -5.95
CA GLN A 39 15.93 -3.44 -6.05
C GLN A 39 16.71 -4.65 -5.53
N SER A 40 16.22 -5.29 -4.46
CA SER A 40 16.91 -6.42 -3.83
C SER A 40 16.64 -7.75 -4.52
N ASN A 41 15.51 -7.87 -5.22
CA ASN A 41 14.99 -9.15 -5.71
C ASN A 41 14.59 -9.13 -7.20
N GLY A 42 14.94 -8.08 -7.94
CA GLY A 42 14.45 -7.82 -9.29
C GLY A 42 14.64 -8.98 -10.27
N ASP A 43 15.77 -9.68 -10.16
CA ASP A 43 16.17 -10.80 -11.02
C ASP A 43 16.06 -12.18 -10.33
N ALA A 44 15.47 -12.24 -9.12
CA ALA A 44 15.32 -13.48 -8.34
C ALA A 44 14.19 -14.35 -8.90
N ALA A 45 14.51 -15.19 -9.89
CA ALA A 45 13.57 -16.07 -10.58
C ALA A 45 12.87 -17.10 -9.66
N GLU A 46 13.43 -17.37 -8.48
CA GLU A 46 12.84 -18.23 -7.46
C GLU A 46 11.63 -17.61 -6.76
N LEU A 47 11.48 -16.29 -6.79
CA LEU A 47 10.36 -15.57 -6.15
C LEU A 47 9.16 -15.42 -7.08
N GLN A 48 9.40 -15.30 -8.38
CA GLN A 48 8.36 -15.33 -9.40
C GLN A 48 8.94 -15.66 -10.78
N PRO A 49 8.15 -16.31 -11.66
CA PRO A 49 8.60 -16.70 -12.99
C PRO A 49 8.84 -15.50 -13.92
N GLN A 50 8.15 -14.37 -13.71
CA GLN A 50 8.44 -13.12 -14.41
C GLN A 50 9.48 -12.30 -13.64
N LYS A 51 10.19 -11.38 -14.29
CA LYS A 51 11.13 -10.50 -13.60
C LYS A 51 10.41 -9.52 -12.67
N LEU A 52 10.81 -9.49 -11.40
CA LEU A 52 10.17 -8.63 -10.39
C LEU A 52 10.42 -7.16 -10.67
N SER A 53 11.59 -6.83 -11.24
CA SER A 53 11.94 -5.50 -11.75
C SER A 53 11.03 -5.01 -12.88
N GLU A 54 10.28 -5.89 -13.53
CA GLU A 54 9.32 -5.51 -14.59
C GLU A 54 7.89 -5.51 -14.06
N VAL A 55 7.48 -6.61 -13.41
CA VAL A 55 6.08 -6.79 -12.99
C VAL A 55 5.69 -5.89 -11.83
N MET A 56 6.51 -5.82 -10.76
CA MET A 56 6.15 -5.08 -9.56
C MET A 56 5.97 -3.59 -9.84
N PRO A 57 6.90 -2.87 -10.53
CA PRO A 57 6.70 -1.46 -10.86
C PRO A 57 5.47 -1.21 -11.74
N SER A 58 5.18 -2.11 -12.68
CA SER A 58 4.03 -1.97 -13.60
C SER A 58 2.67 -1.97 -12.88
N LEU A 59 2.57 -2.73 -11.78
CA LEU A 59 1.35 -2.83 -10.98
C LEU A 59 1.32 -1.81 -9.85
N MET A 60 2.44 -1.66 -9.13
CA MET A 60 2.49 -0.91 -7.87
C MET A 60 2.59 0.59 -8.08
N ASN A 61 3.43 1.06 -9.01
CA ASN A 61 3.62 2.50 -9.21
C ASN A 61 2.32 3.24 -9.55
N PRO A 62 1.49 2.78 -10.51
CA PRO A 62 0.25 3.48 -10.80
C PRO A 62 -0.78 3.37 -9.66
N ALA A 63 -0.77 2.28 -8.88
CA ALA A 63 -1.65 2.15 -7.72
C ALA A 63 -1.28 3.10 -6.57
N VAL A 64 0.02 3.18 -6.24
CA VAL A 64 0.56 4.13 -5.25
C VAL A 64 0.29 5.57 -5.66
N ALA A 65 0.50 5.91 -6.94
CA ALA A 65 0.25 7.25 -7.46
C ALA A 65 -1.23 7.68 -7.32
N ARG A 66 -2.18 6.78 -7.62
CA ARG A 66 -3.62 7.07 -7.45
C ARG A 66 -3.98 7.36 -5.99
N VAL A 67 -3.42 6.62 -5.04
CA VAL A 67 -3.62 6.88 -3.61
C VAL A 67 -3.04 8.24 -3.24
N GLN A 68 -1.81 8.55 -3.69
CA GLN A 68 -1.18 9.86 -3.43
C GLN A 68 -2.01 11.02 -4.00
N ASP A 69 -2.53 10.89 -5.22
CA ASP A 69 -3.39 11.89 -5.85
C ASP A 69 -4.70 12.12 -5.07
N ALA A 70 -5.34 11.04 -4.61
CA ALA A 70 -6.56 11.13 -3.80
C ALA A 70 -6.29 11.80 -2.45
N LEU A 71 -5.19 11.44 -1.79
CA LEU A 71 -4.77 12.04 -0.52
C LEU A 71 -4.39 13.52 -0.67
N ALA A 72 -3.71 13.90 -1.75
CA ALA A 72 -3.38 15.29 -2.04
C ALA A 72 -4.62 16.16 -2.22
N ARG A 73 -5.70 15.58 -2.76
CA ARG A 73 -7.01 16.23 -2.91
C ARG A 73 -7.89 16.14 -1.66
N GLN A 74 -7.46 15.39 -0.65
CA GLN A 74 -8.25 15.09 0.56
C GLN A 74 -9.66 14.55 0.23
N ASP A 75 -9.75 13.78 -0.86
CA ASP A 75 -11.01 13.20 -1.34
C ASP A 75 -11.16 11.81 -0.75
N GLU A 76 -12.00 11.70 0.29
CA GLU A 76 -12.25 10.46 1.02
C GLU A 76 -12.77 9.34 0.11
N ALA A 77 -13.71 9.65 -0.78
CA ALA A 77 -14.30 8.66 -1.68
C ALA A 77 -13.29 8.20 -2.74
N ALA A 78 -12.47 9.11 -3.27
CA ALA A 78 -11.38 8.74 -4.16
C ALA A 78 -10.29 7.94 -3.44
N PHE A 79 -9.96 8.29 -2.19
CA PHE A 79 -8.99 7.56 -1.38
C PHE A 79 -9.45 6.13 -1.14
N ALA A 80 -10.71 5.94 -0.72
CA ALA A 80 -11.25 4.61 -0.45
C ALA A 80 -11.22 3.70 -1.69
N ARG A 81 -11.51 4.25 -2.88
CA ARG A 81 -11.38 3.53 -4.15
C ARG A 81 -9.91 3.22 -4.50
N ALA A 82 -9.03 4.21 -4.41
CA ALA A 82 -7.62 4.03 -4.72
C ALA A 82 -6.93 3.03 -3.78
N TYR A 83 -7.34 2.98 -2.51
CA TYR A 83 -6.88 1.99 -1.54
C TYR A 83 -7.29 0.57 -1.93
N ASP A 84 -8.53 0.38 -2.40
CA ASP A 84 -8.99 -0.92 -2.90
C ASP A 84 -8.23 -1.34 -4.15
N GLU A 85 -7.97 -0.41 -5.07
CA GLU A 85 -7.15 -0.66 -6.25
C GLU A 85 -5.71 -1.05 -5.87
N LEU A 86 -5.14 -0.42 -4.84
CA LEU A 86 -3.84 -0.80 -4.30
C LEU A 86 -3.86 -2.22 -3.69
N SER A 87 -4.88 -2.54 -2.90
CA SER A 87 -5.08 -3.89 -2.35
C SER A 87 -5.22 -4.94 -3.46
N ALA A 88 -5.99 -4.63 -4.50
CA ALA A 88 -6.17 -5.49 -5.66
C ALA A 88 -4.86 -5.67 -6.43
N ALA A 89 -4.06 -4.63 -6.59
CA ALA A 89 -2.76 -4.72 -7.24
C ALA A 89 -1.79 -5.62 -6.45
N CYS A 90 -1.79 -5.54 -5.11
CA CYS A 90 -0.99 -6.46 -4.27
C CYS A 90 -1.42 -7.91 -4.48
N THR A 91 -2.74 -8.17 -4.51
CA THR A 91 -3.31 -9.50 -4.77
C THR A 91 -2.91 -10.01 -6.15
N ALA A 92 -3.08 -9.20 -7.20
CA ALA A 92 -2.74 -9.56 -8.57
C ALA A 92 -1.25 -9.89 -8.74
N CYS A 93 -0.36 -9.14 -8.08
CA CYS A 93 1.08 -9.46 -8.10
C CYS A 93 1.36 -10.83 -7.46
N HIS A 94 0.69 -11.16 -6.35
CA HIS A 94 0.84 -12.46 -5.71
C HIS A 94 0.25 -13.60 -6.54
N GLU A 95 -0.88 -13.39 -7.22
CA GLU A 95 -1.46 -14.36 -8.16
C GLU A 95 -0.51 -14.67 -9.32
N LEU A 96 0.09 -13.63 -9.93
CA LEU A 96 1.09 -13.80 -11.00
C LEU A 96 2.33 -14.58 -10.54
N ALA A 97 2.71 -14.39 -9.27
CA ALA A 97 3.79 -15.14 -8.62
C ALA A 97 3.38 -16.57 -8.20
N GLY A 98 2.16 -17.03 -8.51
CA GLY A 98 1.69 -18.37 -8.16
C GLY A 98 1.24 -18.53 -6.70
N ASN A 99 0.95 -17.42 -6.00
CA ASN A 99 0.51 -17.39 -4.61
C ASN A 99 -0.91 -16.84 -4.45
N PRO A 100 -1.96 -17.47 -5.04
CA PRO A 100 -3.33 -16.94 -5.07
C PRO A 100 -4.02 -16.92 -3.70
N MET A 101 -3.47 -17.59 -2.70
CA MET A 101 -3.97 -17.54 -1.31
C MET A 101 -3.67 -16.20 -0.61
N LEU A 102 -2.78 -15.38 -1.16
CA LEU A 102 -2.41 -14.07 -0.61
C LEU A 102 -3.36 -12.97 -1.11
N VAL A 103 -4.58 -12.98 -0.59
CA VAL A 103 -5.62 -12.00 -0.91
C VAL A 103 -5.56 -10.84 0.07
N ILE A 104 -5.33 -9.62 -0.45
CA ILE A 104 -5.22 -8.39 0.34
C ILE A 104 -6.57 -7.64 0.30
N GLN A 105 -6.99 -7.12 1.45
CA GLN A 105 -8.26 -6.42 1.64
C GLN A 105 -8.13 -5.30 2.67
N ARG A 106 -9.18 -4.47 2.81
CA ARG A 106 -9.26 -3.47 3.89
C ARG A 106 -9.18 -4.13 5.27
N PRO A 107 -8.40 -3.59 6.20
CA PRO A 107 -8.41 -4.05 7.58
C PRO A 107 -9.76 -3.72 8.23
N ARG A 108 -10.28 -4.65 9.05
CA ARG A 108 -11.52 -4.45 9.83
C ARG A 108 -11.27 -3.81 11.19
N THR A 109 -10.05 -3.98 11.70
CA THR A 109 -9.54 -3.38 12.93
C THR A 109 -8.07 -3.02 12.72
N PRO A 110 -7.53 -1.98 13.38
CA PRO A 110 -6.11 -1.71 13.35
C PRO A 110 -5.31 -2.93 13.78
N MET A 111 -4.24 -3.24 13.06
CA MET A 111 -3.38 -4.37 13.39
C MET A 111 -2.56 -4.09 14.67
N LEU A 112 -2.18 -2.84 14.87
CA LEU A 112 -1.47 -2.35 16.05
C LEU A 112 -2.18 -1.09 16.59
N ASP A 113 -2.15 -0.92 17.91
CA ASP A 113 -2.79 0.18 18.63
C ASP A 113 -1.79 1.28 19.07
N ASN A 114 -0.51 1.12 18.74
CA ASN A 114 0.57 2.02 19.16
C ASN A 114 0.76 3.26 18.27
N LEU A 115 -0.18 3.55 17.38
CA LEU A 115 -0.19 4.74 16.53
C LEU A 115 -1.55 5.43 16.61
N ARG A 116 -1.55 6.73 16.90
CA ARG A 116 -2.77 7.53 16.87
C ARG A 116 -3.08 7.96 15.43
N TYR A 117 -4.21 7.48 14.90
CA TYR A 117 -4.61 7.79 13.53
C TYR A 117 -5.24 9.16 13.37
N ALA A 118 -6.04 9.61 14.35
CA ALA A 118 -6.64 10.94 14.32
C ALA A 118 -5.58 12.05 14.24
N PRO A 119 -5.83 13.14 13.49
CA PRO A 119 -4.91 14.26 13.44
C PRO A 119 -4.74 14.87 14.84
N PRO A 120 -3.56 15.43 15.16
CA PRO A 120 -3.39 16.16 16.41
C PRO A 120 -4.37 17.34 16.46
N ALA A 121 -4.88 17.64 17.65
CA ALA A 121 -5.71 18.81 17.85
C ALA A 121 -4.96 20.07 17.36
N LYS A 122 -5.64 20.91 16.58
CA LYS A 122 -5.08 22.21 16.17
C LYS A 122 -4.87 23.03 17.45
N LYS A 123 -3.65 23.53 17.64
CA LYS A 123 -3.34 24.49 18.72
C LYS A 123 -3.95 25.84 18.41
#